data_AF-A0A7C4NTV1-F1
#
_entry.id   AF-A0A7C4NTV1-F1
#
_cell.length_a   1.000
_cell.length_b   1.000
_cell.length_c   1.000
_cell.angle_alpha   90.00
_cell.angle_beta   90.00
_cell.angle_gamma   90.00
#
_symmetry.space_group_name_H-M   'P 1'
#
loop_
_entity.id
_entity.type
_entity.pdbx_description
1 polymer ?
#
loop_
_entity_poly.entity_id
_entity_poly.type
_entity_poly.pdbx_seq_one_letter_code
_entity_poly.pdbx_strand_id
1 'polypeptide(L)'
;MYYQNLNELINLSKRDPKEALKKACSEFESLLWYEILKGLDNTIIKSNFFPETLEKKIFQDYLYQEIARSISGRPGSLGDYLYKNLIKSSYFKYKTTNADNK
;
A
#
# COMPACT_ATOMS: atom_id res chain seq x y z
N MET A 1 -9.64 3.63 7.70
CA MET A 1 -8.52 3.45 6.74
C MET A 1 -7.87 4.80 6.48
N TYR A 2 -6.60 4.97 6.87
CA TYR A 2 -5.83 6.21 6.70
C TYR A 2 -4.80 6.04 5.58
N TYR A 3 -5.26 5.74 4.37
CA TYR A 3 -4.42 5.89 3.18
C TYR A 3 -4.28 7.38 2.87
N GLN A 4 -3.22 7.79 2.19
CA GLN A 4 -3.24 9.15 1.67
C GLN A 4 -4.48 9.33 0.81
N ASN A 5 -5.08 10.50 0.94
CA ASN A 5 -6.15 10.89 0.06
C ASN A 5 -5.64 10.76 -1.38
N LEU A 6 -6.35 10.04 -2.26
CA LEU A 6 -5.95 9.92 -3.67
C LEU A 6 -5.70 11.31 -4.30
N ASN A 7 -6.40 12.34 -3.82
CA ASN A 7 -6.19 13.71 -4.24
C ASN A 7 -4.79 14.23 -3.89
N GLU A 8 -4.23 13.88 -2.73
CA GLU A 8 -2.85 14.21 -2.37
C GLU A 8 -1.85 13.52 -3.31
N LEU A 9 -2.07 12.24 -3.62
CA LEU A 9 -1.25 11.49 -4.56
C LEU A 9 -1.33 12.07 -5.98
N ILE A 10 -2.53 12.47 -6.42
CA ILE A 10 -2.74 13.15 -7.71
C ILE A 10 -2.01 14.49 -7.72
N ASN A 11 -2.13 15.28 -6.66
CA ASN A 11 -1.44 16.57 -6.55
C ASN A 11 0.08 16.41 -6.50
N LEU A 12 0.58 15.40 -5.80
CA LEU A 12 1.99 15.03 -5.79
C LEU A 12 2.45 14.64 -7.19
N SER A 13 1.65 13.86 -7.94
CA SER A 13 2.02 13.42 -9.29
C SER A 13 2.25 14.56 -10.29
N LYS A 14 1.60 15.71 -10.07
CA LYS A 14 1.80 16.92 -10.88
C LYS A 14 3.11 17.64 -10.56
N ARG A 15 3.62 17.51 -9.34
CA ARG A 15 4.84 18.19 -8.87
C ARG A 15 6.07 17.29 -8.98
N ASP A 16 5.93 16.04 -8.53
CA ASP A 16 6.94 15.00 -8.58
C ASP A 16 6.27 13.66 -8.97
N PRO A 17 6.22 13.34 -10.27
CA PRO A 17 5.59 12.11 -10.73
C PRO A 17 6.34 10.86 -10.27
N LYS A 18 7.65 10.94 -10.01
CA LYS A 18 8.45 9.79 -9.59
C LYS A 18 8.17 9.44 -8.13
N GLU A 19 8.15 10.44 -7.26
CA GLU A 19 7.81 10.25 -5.86
C GLU A 19 6.34 9.81 -5.70
N ALA A 20 5.42 10.37 -6.49
CA ALA A 20 4.04 9.92 -6.52
C ALA A 20 3.92 8.44 -6.94
N LEU A 21 4.66 8.01 -7.96
CA LEU A 21 4.67 6.61 -8.38
C LEU A 21 5.22 5.69 -7.28
N LYS A 22 6.33 6.07 -6.64
CA LYS A 22 6.94 5.31 -5.55
C LYS A 22 5.95 5.13 -4.39
N LYS A 23 5.28 6.22 -4.02
CA LYS A 23 4.31 6.22 -2.94
C LYS A 23 3.07 5.38 -3.27
N ALA A 24 2.55 5.50 -4.48
CA ALA A 24 1.44 4.67 -4.95
C ALA A 24 1.79 3.16 -4.92
N CYS A 25 3.00 2.78 -5.33
CA CYS A 25 3.45 1.38 -5.27
C CYS A 25 3.56 0.87 -3.81
N SER A 26 4.07 1.71 -2.90
CA SER A 26 4.15 1.38 -1.47
C SER A 26 2.76 1.26 -0.83
N GLU A 27 1.82 2.15 -1.16
CA GLU A 27 0.45 2.09 -0.63
C GLU A 27 -0.32 0.89 -1.17
N PHE A 28 -0.13 0.56 -2.45
CA PHE A 28 -0.68 -0.67 -3.03
C PHE A 28 -0.15 -1.92 -2.33
N GLU A 29 1.16 -2.01 -2.09
CA GLU A 29 1.75 -3.12 -1.33
C GLU A 29 1.16 -3.20 0.09
N SER A 30 0.92 -2.06 0.75
CA SER A 30 0.31 -2.04 2.09
C SER A 30 -1.12 -2.55 2.09
N LEU A 31 -1.91 -2.25 1.06
CA LEU A 31 -3.25 -2.82 0.90
C LEU A 31 -3.18 -4.33 0.74
N LEU A 32 -2.26 -4.81 -0.09
CA LEU A 32 -2.07 -6.23 -0.32
C LEU A 32 -1.68 -6.97 0.97
N TRP A 33 -0.69 -6.45 1.71
CA TRP A 33 -0.28 -7.06 2.98
C TRP A 33 -1.40 -7.08 4.01
N TYR A 34 -2.20 -6.02 4.09
CA TYR A 34 -3.34 -5.99 4.99
C TYR A 34 -4.36 -7.09 4.65
N GLU A 35 -4.70 -7.27 3.36
CA GLU A 35 -5.59 -8.36 2.93
C GLU A 35 -5.00 -9.75 3.19
N ILE A 36 -3.69 -9.94 2.98
CA ILE A 36 -2.99 -11.19 3.33
C ILE A 36 -3.10 -11.48 4.82
N LEU A 37 -2.81 -10.49 5.69
CA LEU A 37 -2.86 -10.65 7.13
C LEU A 37 -4.28 -10.99 7.62
N LYS A 38 -5.31 -10.33 7.07
CA LYS A 38 -6.70 -10.69 7.35
C LYS A 38 -7.06 -12.08 6.87
N GLY A 39 -6.60 -12.45 5.66
CA GLY A 39 -6.77 -13.79 5.12
C GLY A 39 -6.19 -14.86 6.03
N LEU A 40 -4.98 -14.62 6.56
CA LEU A 40 -4.33 -15.51 7.52
C LEU A 40 -5.08 -15.59 8.85
N ASP A 41 -5.54 -14.46 9.40
CA ASP A 41 -6.34 -14.43 10.64
C ASP A 41 -7.61 -15.29 10.54
N ASN A 42 -8.26 -15.29 9.37
CA ASN A 42 -9.43 -16.13 9.11
C ASN A 42 -9.13 -17.65 9.10
N THR A 43 -7.86 -18.06 8.99
CA THR A 43 -7.47 -19.49 9.05
C THR A 43 -7.21 -19.98 10.47
N ILE A 44 -7.12 -19.08 11.45
CA ILE A 44 -6.88 -19.45 12.85
C ILE A 44 -8.17 -20.06 13.43
N ILE A 45 -8.05 -21.27 13.99
CA ILE A 45 -9.17 -21.94 14.64
C ILE A 45 -9.62 -21.12 15.85
N LYS A 46 -10.82 -20.56 15.76
CA LYS A 46 -11.47 -19.84 16.86
C LYS A 46 -11.94 -20.87 17.88
N SER A 47 -11.34 -20.88 19.06
CA SER A 47 -11.74 -21.77 20.15
C SER A 47 -12.51 -21.00 21.22
N ASN A 48 -13.41 -21.68 21.93
CA ASN A 48 -14.12 -21.10 23.08
C ASN A 48 -13.18 -20.68 24.23
N PHE A 49 -11.90 -21.10 24.19
CA PHE A 49 -10.88 -20.70 25.15
C PHE A 49 -10.33 -19.28 24.87
N PHE A 50 -10.43 -18.81 23.62
CA PHE A 50 -10.06 -17.45 23.22
C PHE A 50 -11.23 -16.78 22.49
N PRO A 51 -12.21 -16.25 23.25
CA PRO A 51 -13.37 -15.60 22.65
C PRO A 51 -12.96 -14.41 21.77
N GLU A 52 -13.60 -14.29 20.62
CA GLU A 52 -13.53 -13.08 19.80
C GLU A 52 -14.40 -12.00 20.42
N THR A 53 -13.77 -11.00 21.03
CA THR A 53 -14.47 -9.78 21.46
C THR A 53 -14.39 -8.70 20.39
N LEU A 54 -15.32 -7.74 20.43
CA LEU A 54 -15.33 -6.61 19.50
C LEU A 54 -14.04 -5.78 19.61
N GLU A 55 -13.55 -5.55 20.83
CA GLU A 55 -12.34 -4.78 21.12
C GLU A 55 -11.12 -5.47 20.53
N LYS A 56 -11.01 -6.79 20.69
CA LYS A 56 -9.94 -7.60 20.10
C LYS A 56 -9.94 -7.48 18.58
N LYS A 57 -11.11 -7.61 17.96
CA LYS A 57 -11.26 -7.49 16.50
C LYS A 57 -10.85 -6.11 15.99
N ILE A 58 -11.27 -5.05 16.67
CA ILE A 58 -10.87 -3.68 16.33
C ILE A 58 -9.35 -3.52 16.46
N PHE A 59 -8.77 -3.96 17.59
CA PHE A 59 -7.33 -3.89 17.82
C PHE A 59 -6.53 -4.66 16.76
N GLN A 60 -6.93 -5.90 16.43
CA GLN A 60 -6.29 -6.71 15.40
C GLN A 60 -6.36 -6.05 14.03
N ASP A 61 -7.50 -5.44 13.67
CA ASP A 61 -7.66 -4.73 12.41
C ASP A 61 -6.66 -3.57 12.26
N TYR A 62 -6.52 -2.75 13.31
CA TYR A 62 -5.52 -1.67 13.34
C TYR A 62 -4.08 -2.21 13.34
N LEU A 63 -3.82 -3.28 14.09
CA LEU A 63 -2.51 -3.93 14.11
C LEU A 63 -2.10 -4.39 12.71
N TYR A 64 -2.99 -5.06 11.98
CA TYR A 64 -2.71 -5.52 10.62
C TYR A 64 -2.47 -4.37 9.66
N GLN A 65 -3.21 -3.26 9.80
CA GLN A 65 -2.97 -2.05 9.01
C GLN A 65 -1.58 -1.46 9.27
N GLU A 66 -1.16 -1.34 10.52
CA GLU A 66 0.15 -0.77 10.88
C GLU A 66 1.31 -1.70 10.50
N ILE A 67 1.17 -3.02 10.67
CA ILE A 67 2.16 -3.98 10.20
C ILE A 67 2.34 -3.82 8.69
N ALA A 68 1.25 -3.88 7.93
CA ALA A 68 1.27 -3.76 6.48
C ALA A 68 1.92 -2.46 6.02
N ARG A 69 1.59 -1.33 6.66
CA ARG A 69 2.19 -0.03 6.37
C ARG A 69 3.68 0.00 6.67
N SER A 70 4.10 -0.58 7.79
CA SER A 70 5.49 -0.54 8.23
C SER A 70 6.44 -1.33 7.31
N ILE A 71 5.96 -2.42 6.72
CA ILE A 71 6.78 -3.32 5.87
C ILE A 71 6.78 -2.94 4.39
N SER A 72 5.79 -2.14 3.97
CA SER A 72 5.63 -1.75 2.57
C SER A 72 6.63 -0.69 2.12
N GLY A 73 7.02 -0.74 0.84
CA GLY A 73 7.94 0.22 0.22
C GLY A 73 9.39 0.13 0.71
N ARG A 74 9.75 -0.92 1.47
CA ARG A 74 11.13 -1.18 1.88
C ARG A 74 11.98 -1.66 0.69
N PRO A 75 13.30 -1.45 0.68
CA PRO A 75 14.16 -2.00 -0.37
C PRO A 75 13.99 -3.52 -0.51
N GLY A 76 13.71 -3.99 -1.74
CA GLY A 76 13.44 -5.40 -2.03
C GLY A 76 12.02 -5.88 -1.72
N SER A 77 11.12 -4.99 -1.25
CA SER A 77 9.71 -5.29 -1.10
C SER A 77 8.98 -5.31 -2.45
N LEU A 78 7.74 -5.81 -2.49
CA LEU A 78 6.95 -5.84 -3.72
C LEU A 78 6.74 -4.42 -4.28
N GLY A 79 6.46 -3.44 -3.42
CA GLY A 79 6.26 -2.05 -3.81
C GLY A 79 7.53 -1.44 -4.43
N ASP A 80 8.71 -1.76 -3.90
CA ASP A 80 9.99 -1.34 -4.47
C ASP A 80 10.24 -2.00 -5.84
N TYR A 81 9.94 -3.29 -5.98
CA TYR A 81 10.00 -3.97 -7.29
C TYR A 81 9.05 -3.36 -8.31
N LEU A 82 7.80 -3.08 -7.92
CA LEU A 82 6.81 -2.44 -8.80
C LEU A 82 7.29 -1.07 -9.26
N TYR A 83 7.77 -0.23 -8.33
CA TYR A 83 8.32 1.08 -8.66
C TYR A 83 9.48 0.97 -9.67
N LYS A 84 10.46 0.11 -9.41
CA LYS A 84 11.63 -0.10 -10.28
C LYS A 84 11.27 -0.58 -11.68
N ASN A 85 10.19 -1.35 -11.82
CA ASN A 85 9.70 -1.80 -13.13
C ASN A 85 8.91 -0.70 -13.84
N LEU A 86 7.98 -0.05 -13.13
CA LEU A 86 7.08 0.95 -13.71
C LEU A 86 7.80 2.23 -14.12
N ILE A 87 8.82 2.66 -13.35
CA ILE A 87 9.61 3.86 -13.68
C ILE A 87 10.36 3.71 -15.01
N LYS A 88 10.69 2.47 -15.40
CA LYS A 88 11.39 2.16 -16.66
C LYS A 88 10.42 2.00 -17.85
N SER A 89 9.13 1.85 -17.58
CA SER A 89 8.11 1.58 -18.59
C SER A 89 7.97 2.74 -19.59
N SER A 90 7.71 2.41 -20.85
CA SER A 90 7.47 3.41 -21.90
C SER A 90 6.23 4.26 -21.61
N TYR A 91 5.23 3.69 -20.94
CA TYR A 91 4.02 4.42 -20.52
C TYR A 91 4.35 5.55 -19.54
N PHE A 92 5.15 5.28 -18.50
CA PHE A 92 5.50 6.30 -17.52
C PHE A 92 6.34 7.42 -18.14
N LYS A 93 7.28 7.06 -19.02
CA LYS A 93 8.08 8.03 -19.80
C LYS A 93 7.19 8.91 -20.68
N TYR A 94 6.29 8.30 -21.46
CA TYR A 94 5.34 9.02 -22.29
C TYR A 94 4.46 9.98 -21.47
N LYS A 95 3.90 9.52 -20.35
CA LYS A 95 3.02 10.33 -19.50
C LYS A 95 3.75 11.55 -18.91
N THR A 96 5.00 11.38 -18.48
CA THR A 96 5.79 12.48 -17.91
C THR A 96 6.22 13.49 -18.97
N THR A 97 6.71 13.05 -20.14
CA THR A 97 7.08 13.96 -21.24
C THR A 97 5.91 14.79 -21.77
N ASN A 98 4.69 14.25 -21.80
CA ASN A 98 3.52 15.01 -22.26
C ASN A 98 2.93 15.93 -21.17
N ALA A 99 3.21 15.66 -19.89
CA ALA A 99 2.81 16.55 -18.80
C ALA A 99 3.67 17.83 -18.75
N ASP A 100 4.93 17.76 -19.19
CA ASP A 100 5.85 18.91 -19.24
C ASP A 100 5.61 19.86 -20.44
N ASN A 101 4.81 19.44 -21.43
CA ASN A 101 4.52 20.18 -22.66
C ASN A 101 3.15 20.92 -22.65
N LYS A 102 2.53 21.06 -21.47
CA LYS A 102 1.24 21.74 -21.26
C LYS A 102 1.35 22.76 -20.14
#